data_AF-A0A0D7BV73-F1
#
_entry.id   AF-A0A0D7BV73-F1
#
_cell.length_a   1.000
_cell.length_b   1.000
_cell.length_c   1.000
_cell.angle_alpha   90.00
_cell.angle_beta   90.00
_cell.angle_gamma   90.00
#
_symmetry.space_group_name_H-M   'P 1'
#
loop_
_entity.id
_entity.type
_entity.pdbx_description
1 polymer ?
#
loop_
_entity_poly.entity_id
_entity_poly.type
_entity_poly.pdbx_seq_one_letter_code
_entity_poly.pdbx_strand_id
1 'polypeptide(L)'
;MLRLGLGSSTRPLFSGFARPATRQFSSLRPQSRILDAVKQRTAAIKKNGLFSRSYMQEPNVIRQQASTPSWQRTALTLGGLAGTAVVVNGFLNRETRDGYTAGEQALLHETFKYTAGGLVLTALAARQMFRSGVAFRLMTANPWVVLGVGLVGGIGTMMGTIYTSPDKPIQKHLFWLAFNACQAVTLSPLYFFAPAILGRAALYTCMSVGALSYVGATAKSDQYLYLGGPLLAGLFVVAGASLAPMILPMGMRSLAISESISLYGGLAVFSGFVLYDVQKILQHARIAEQRGVRGDAIAESLSLELDMINIFIRIVQILAMQGGGNRK
;
A
#
# COMPACT_ATOMS: atom_id res chain seq x y z
N MET A 1 -3.49 -73.44 39.95
CA MET A 1 -2.79 -74.75 39.83
C MET A 1 -3.24 -75.42 38.55
N LEU A 2 -2.33 -76.20 37.94
CA LEU A 2 -2.47 -77.07 36.76
C LEU A 2 -2.23 -76.47 35.37
N ARG A 3 -1.33 -77.18 34.67
CA ARG A 3 -0.63 -76.98 33.42
C ARG A 3 -1.16 -77.97 32.36
N LEU A 4 -0.79 -77.73 31.08
CA LEU A 4 -0.53 -78.71 29.99
C LEU A 4 -1.76 -79.45 29.44
N GLY A 5 -1.86 -79.85 28.16
CA GLY A 5 -0.95 -79.90 27.01
C GLY A 5 -1.80 -80.20 25.74
N LEU A 6 -1.37 -79.74 24.56
CA LEU A 6 -0.76 -80.54 23.47
C LEU A 6 -1.60 -81.70 22.89
N GLY A 7 -1.78 -81.67 21.56
CA GLY A 7 -1.53 -82.88 20.74
C GLY A 7 -2.68 -83.53 19.97
N SER A 8 -2.91 -83.02 18.75
CA SER A 8 -2.99 -83.76 17.46
C SER A 8 -3.85 -85.03 17.25
N SER A 9 -4.76 -84.89 16.27
CA SER A 9 -4.93 -85.71 15.04
C SER A 9 -5.27 -87.20 15.13
N THR A 10 -6.44 -87.57 14.58
CA THR A 10 -6.62 -88.66 13.59
C THR A 10 -7.91 -88.47 12.77
N ARG A 11 -7.78 -88.60 11.43
CA ARG A 11 -8.82 -88.80 10.38
C ARG A 11 -9.45 -90.22 10.50
N PRO A 12 -10.52 -90.68 9.77
CA PRO A 12 -10.80 -90.50 8.32
C PRO A 12 -12.30 -90.52 7.87
N LEU A 13 -12.70 -89.92 6.74
CA LEU A 13 -12.86 -90.38 5.32
C LEU A 13 -14.17 -91.14 4.92
N PHE A 14 -14.73 -90.68 3.77
CA PHE A 14 -15.60 -91.34 2.76
C PHE A 14 -17.02 -91.78 3.20
N SER A 15 -18.09 -91.82 2.39
CA SER A 15 -18.58 -91.22 1.13
C SER A 15 -19.86 -92.01 0.76
N GLY A 16 -20.92 -91.41 0.21
CA GLY A 16 -21.93 -92.18 -0.55
C GLY A 16 -23.37 -91.66 -0.58
N PHE A 17 -23.71 -91.01 -1.70
CA PHE A 17 -24.97 -91.00 -2.47
C PHE A 17 -26.36 -91.23 -1.81
N ALA A 18 -27.28 -90.27 -2.02
CA ALA A 18 -28.49 -90.37 -2.88
C ALA A 18 -29.58 -89.34 -2.48
N ARG A 19 -30.24 -88.70 -3.46
CA ARG A 19 -31.38 -87.77 -3.30
C ARG A 19 -32.71 -88.51 -3.61
N PRO A 20 -33.86 -88.04 -3.09
CA PRO A 20 -34.73 -87.22 -3.96
C PRO A 20 -35.51 -86.06 -3.30
N ALA A 21 -35.88 -85.11 -4.16
CA ALA A 21 -37.09 -84.28 -4.21
C ALA A 21 -37.56 -83.47 -2.98
N THR A 22 -37.39 -82.15 -3.05
CA THR A 22 -38.29 -81.17 -2.40
C THR A 22 -38.46 -79.89 -3.24
N ARG A 23 -39.73 -79.60 -3.52
CA ARG A 23 -40.44 -78.30 -3.68
C ARG A 23 -39.92 -77.23 -4.66
N GLN A 24 -40.82 -76.88 -5.57
CA GLN A 24 -40.82 -75.70 -6.46
C GLN A 24 -40.84 -74.37 -5.66
N PHE A 25 -40.16 -73.33 -6.15
CA PHE A 25 -40.80 -72.11 -6.71
C PHE A 25 -39.77 -71.10 -7.27
N SER A 26 -40.11 -70.61 -8.46
CA SER A 26 -39.64 -69.39 -9.16
C SER A 26 -38.25 -69.36 -9.81
N SER A 27 -38.32 -69.32 -11.14
CA SER A 27 -37.26 -69.20 -12.14
C SER A 27 -36.70 -67.78 -12.26
N LEU A 28 -35.39 -67.74 -12.47
CA LEU A 28 -34.58 -66.62 -12.94
C LEU A 28 -35.15 -65.98 -14.22
N ARG A 29 -35.27 -64.64 -14.24
CA ARG A 29 -35.44 -63.87 -15.48
C ARG A 29 -34.30 -62.84 -15.60
N PRO A 30 -33.60 -62.75 -16.74
CA PRO A 30 -32.50 -61.81 -16.92
C PRO A 30 -32.99 -60.36 -17.04
N GLN A 31 -32.22 -59.46 -16.45
CA GLN A 31 -32.46 -58.04 -16.28
C GLN A 31 -32.19 -57.27 -17.58
N SER A 32 -33.22 -56.95 -18.37
CA SER A 32 -33.12 -56.17 -19.61
C SER A 32 -33.00 -54.66 -19.38
N ARG A 33 -32.15 -54.20 -18.46
CA ARG A 33 -31.94 -52.76 -18.16
C ARG A 33 -30.81 -52.09 -18.95
N ILE A 34 -30.09 -52.83 -19.79
CA ILE A 34 -28.95 -52.29 -20.55
C ILE A 34 -29.39 -51.71 -21.90
N LEU A 35 -30.45 -52.27 -22.51
CA LEU A 35 -30.94 -51.83 -23.82
C LEU A 35 -31.72 -50.50 -23.74
N ASP A 36 -32.38 -50.20 -22.62
CA ASP A 36 -33.06 -48.91 -22.40
C ASP A 36 -32.05 -47.77 -22.16
N ALA A 37 -30.92 -48.06 -21.52
CA ALA A 37 -29.86 -47.09 -21.25
C ALA A 37 -29.09 -46.68 -22.54
N VAL A 38 -28.98 -47.57 -23.53
CA VAL A 38 -28.32 -47.28 -24.82
C VAL A 38 -29.25 -46.51 -25.77
N LYS A 39 -30.56 -46.75 -25.72
CA LYS A 39 -31.56 -46.00 -26.51
C LYS A 39 -31.69 -44.55 -26.06
N GLN A 40 -31.58 -44.27 -24.75
CA GLN A 40 -31.59 -42.88 -24.24
C GLN A 40 -30.31 -42.10 -24.60
N ARG A 41 -29.14 -42.75 -24.64
CA ARG A 41 -27.89 -42.07 -25.05
C ARG A 41 -27.85 -41.73 -26.54
N THR A 42 -28.44 -42.56 -27.41
CA THR A 42 -28.46 -42.30 -28.86
C THR A 42 -29.50 -41.25 -29.27
N ALA A 43 -30.59 -41.08 -28.51
CA ALA A 43 -31.55 -39.99 -28.72
C ALA A 43 -31.01 -38.62 -28.28
N ALA A 44 -30.12 -38.56 -27.27
CA ALA A 44 -29.50 -37.32 -26.81
C ALA A 44 -28.39 -36.79 -27.75
N ILE A 45 -27.79 -37.67 -28.56
CA ILE A 45 -26.68 -37.30 -29.47
C ILE A 45 -27.20 -36.74 -30.83
N LYS A 46 -28.46 -36.97 -31.19
CA LYS A 46 -29.01 -36.54 -32.50
C LYS A 46 -29.63 -35.13 -32.53
N LYS A 47 -29.56 -34.36 -31.44
CA LYS A 47 -30.16 -33.00 -31.34
C LYS A 47 -29.16 -31.83 -31.34
N ASN A 48 -27.86 -32.09 -31.48
CA ASN A 48 -26.86 -31.04 -31.67
C ASN A 48 -26.13 -31.23 -33.00
N GLY A 49 -26.88 -31.11 -34.10
CA GLY A 49 -26.34 -30.87 -35.43
C GLY A 49 -26.42 -29.38 -35.76
N LEU A 50 -25.25 -28.80 -36.02
CA LEU A 50 -25.00 -27.59 -36.81
C LEU A 50 -25.74 -26.30 -36.43
N PHE A 51 -25.16 -25.53 -35.51
CA PHE A 51 -24.96 -24.10 -35.75
C PHE A 51 -23.58 -23.73 -35.24
N SER A 52 -22.71 -23.33 -36.18
CA SER A 52 -21.47 -22.61 -35.90
C SER A 52 -21.82 -21.35 -35.10
N ARG A 53 -21.67 -21.42 -33.78
CA ARG A 53 -21.73 -20.25 -32.90
C ARG A 53 -20.30 -19.82 -32.69
N SER A 54 -19.88 -18.84 -33.48
CA SER A 54 -18.63 -18.11 -33.32
C SER A 54 -18.39 -17.82 -31.85
N TYR A 55 -17.21 -18.18 -31.35
CA TYR A 55 -16.71 -17.72 -30.05
C TYR A 55 -16.42 -16.22 -30.14
N MET A 56 -17.47 -15.40 -30.23
CA MET A 56 -17.43 -14.09 -29.59
C MET A 56 -17.63 -14.37 -28.11
N GLN A 57 -16.51 -14.55 -27.42
CA GLN A 57 -16.47 -14.30 -26.00
C GLN A 57 -16.87 -12.83 -25.85
N GLU A 58 -18.14 -12.59 -25.53
CA GLU A 58 -18.56 -11.28 -25.02
C GLU A 58 -17.55 -10.93 -23.94
N PRO A 59 -16.86 -9.77 -24.03
CA PRO A 59 -16.10 -9.33 -22.90
C PRO A 59 -17.11 -9.29 -21.76
N ASN A 60 -16.86 -10.07 -20.71
CA ASN A 60 -17.56 -9.91 -19.47
C ASN A 60 -17.13 -8.52 -18.99
N VAL A 61 -17.84 -7.49 -19.47
CA VAL A 61 -17.67 -6.13 -19.04
C VAL A 61 -18.09 -6.24 -17.59
N ILE A 62 -17.12 -6.28 -16.69
CA ILE A 62 -17.36 -5.87 -15.32
C ILE A 62 -17.84 -4.42 -15.49
N ARG A 63 -19.15 -4.25 -15.69
CA ARG A 63 -19.82 -3.00 -15.39
C ARG A 63 -19.52 -2.85 -13.92
N GLN A 64 -18.47 -2.10 -13.63
CA GLN A 64 -18.30 -1.47 -12.35
C GLN A 64 -19.56 -0.63 -12.22
N GLN A 65 -20.59 -1.22 -11.62
CA GLN A 65 -21.88 -0.60 -11.47
C GLN A 65 -21.57 0.68 -10.73
N ALA A 66 -21.67 1.81 -11.44
CA ALA A 66 -21.62 3.12 -10.82
C ALA A 66 -22.79 3.09 -9.84
N SER A 67 -22.50 2.70 -8.60
CA SER A 67 -23.47 2.71 -7.53
C SER A 67 -23.87 4.16 -7.43
N THR A 68 -25.12 4.46 -7.78
CA THR A 68 -25.69 5.77 -7.52
C THR A 68 -25.40 6.10 -6.07
N PRO A 69 -24.66 7.20 -5.78
CA PRO A 69 -24.26 7.51 -4.42
C PRO A 69 -25.53 7.71 -3.61
N SER A 70 -25.86 6.73 -2.75
CA SER A 70 -27.04 6.87 -1.91
C SER A 70 -26.70 7.88 -0.84
N TRP A 71 -27.49 8.96 -0.79
CA TRP A 71 -27.30 10.04 0.17
C TRP A 71 -27.15 9.51 1.61
N GLN A 72 -27.90 8.46 1.96
CA GLN A 72 -27.77 7.79 3.27
C GLN A 72 -26.39 7.15 3.50
N ARG A 73 -25.83 6.41 2.52
CA ARG A 73 -24.50 5.81 2.69
C ARG A 73 -23.41 6.87 2.69
N THR A 74 -23.52 7.88 1.83
CA THR A 74 -22.61 9.03 1.80
C THR A 74 -22.67 9.81 3.12
N ALA A 75 -23.86 10.10 3.63
CA ALA A 75 -24.04 10.77 4.91
C ALA A 75 -23.50 9.93 6.07
N LEU A 76 -23.69 8.60 6.05
CA LEU A 76 -23.17 7.71 7.10
C LEU A 76 -21.64 7.60 7.05
N THR A 77 -21.04 7.57 5.86
CA THR A 77 -19.57 7.59 5.72
C THR A 77 -18.98 8.93 6.12
N LEU A 78 -19.56 10.04 5.67
CA LEU A 78 -19.13 11.38 6.06
C LEU A 78 -19.32 11.63 7.56
N GLY A 79 -20.46 11.22 8.11
CA GLY A 79 -20.75 11.30 9.54
C GLY A 79 -19.81 10.43 10.37
N GLY A 80 -19.48 9.23 9.89
CA GLY A 80 -18.46 8.38 10.51
C GLY A 80 -17.08 9.04 10.54
N LEU A 81 -16.62 9.59 9.41
CA LEU A 81 -15.35 10.31 9.32
C LEU A 81 -15.32 11.54 10.23
N ALA A 82 -16.39 12.34 10.25
CA ALA A 82 -16.51 13.51 11.11
C ALA A 82 -16.52 13.12 12.59
N GLY A 83 -17.28 12.07 12.96
CA GLY A 83 -17.32 11.54 14.32
C GLY A 83 -15.96 11.03 14.78
N THR A 84 -15.25 10.27 13.94
CA THR A 84 -13.89 9.83 14.25
C THR A 84 -12.94 11.02 14.39
N ALA A 85 -13.05 12.05 13.54
CA ALA A 85 -12.22 13.24 13.66
C ALA A 85 -12.42 13.97 15.00
N VAL A 86 -13.66 14.11 15.46
CA VAL A 86 -13.96 14.72 16.77
C VAL A 86 -13.41 13.89 17.92
N VAL A 87 -13.61 12.57 17.88
CA VAL A 87 -13.12 11.66 18.94
C VAL A 87 -11.59 11.66 19.00
N VAL A 88 -10.93 11.53 17.83
CA VAL A 88 -9.47 11.52 17.74
C VAL A 88 -8.90 12.87 18.15
N ASN A 89 -9.51 13.98 17.73
CA ASN A 89 -9.07 15.32 18.14
C ASN A 89 -9.22 15.52 19.65
N GLY A 90 -10.35 15.12 20.24
CA GLY A 90 -10.56 15.21 21.68
C GLY A 90 -9.60 14.33 22.50
N PHE A 91 -9.20 13.18 21.96
CA PHE A 91 -8.24 12.28 22.61
C PHE A 91 -6.79 12.77 22.48
N LEU A 92 -6.37 13.16 21.27
CA LEU A 92 -4.99 13.57 20.98
C LEU A 92 -4.68 14.99 21.47
N ASN A 93 -5.67 15.89 21.41
CA ASN A 93 -5.55 17.30 21.81
C ASN A 93 -6.40 17.61 23.04
N ARG A 94 -6.33 16.74 24.05
CA ARG A 94 -6.97 17.02 25.35
C ARG A 94 -6.48 18.33 25.95
N GLU A 95 -5.23 18.70 25.68
CA GLU A 95 -4.67 20.02 25.95
C GLU A 95 -4.38 20.72 24.62
N THR A 96 -5.20 21.71 24.28
CA THR A 96 -4.98 22.55 23.10
C THR A 96 -4.03 23.69 23.41
N ARG A 97 -3.20 24.06 22.43
CA ARG A 97 -2.32 25.23 22.51
C ARG A 97 -3.11 26.55 22.49
N ASP A 98 -2.50 27.60 23.02
CA ASP A 98 -2.99 28.97 22.92
C ASP A 98 -3.05 29.49 21.47
N GLY A 99 -3.71 30.63 21.24
CA GLY A 99 -3.79 31.27 19.93
C GLY A 99 -2.41 31.52 19.30
N TYR A 100 -2.33 31.42 17.97
CA TYR A 100 -1.07 31.64 17.26
C TYR A 100 -0.63 33.12 17.31
N THR A 101 0.68 33.36 17.41
CA THR A 101 1.25 34.68 17.09
C THR A 101 1.27 34.91 15.58
N ALA A 102 1.35 36.18 15.16
CA ALA A 102 1.41 36.53 13.74
C ALA A 102 2.63 35.92 13.03
N GLY A 103 3.77 35.83 13.74
CA GLY A 103 5.00 35.20 13.24
C GLY A 103 4.86 33.69 13.02
N GLU A 104 4.20 32.98 13.95
CA GLU A 104 3.90 31.55 13.81
C GLU A 104 3.03 31.25 12.59
N GLN A 105 1.95 32.01 12.40
CA GLN A 105 1.07 31.82 11.25
C GLN A 105 1.78 32.11 9.93
N ALA A 106 2.58 33.18 9.89
CA ALA A 106 3.31 33.57 8.69
C ALA A 106 4.31 32.49 8.27
N LEU A 107 5.12 31.97 9.22
CA LEU A 107 6.09 30.93 8.90
C LEU A 107 5.40 29.63 8.47
N LEU A 108 4.37 29.21 9.19
CA LEU A 108 3.62 28.00 8.85
C LEU A 108 3.04 28.09 7.44
N HIS A 109 2.39 29.21 7.11
CA HIS A 109 1.79 29.43 5.79
C HIS A 109 2.83 29.50 4.67
N GLU A 110 3.97 30.17 4.90
CA GLU A 110 5.07 30.18 3.93
C GLU A 110 5.65 28.78 3.71
N THR A 111 5.85 27.99 4.76
CA THR A 111 6.34 26.62 4.65
C THR A 111 5.39 25.75 3.83
N PHE A 112 4.08 25.75 4.13
CA PHE A 112 3.09 25.00 3.36
C PHE A 112 3.00 25.45 1.90
N LYS A 113 3.18 26.75 1.62
CA LYS A 113 3.24 27.25 0.25
C LYS A 113 4.44 26.69 -0.52
N TYR A 114 5.63 26.69 0.07
CA TYR A 114 6.82 26.11 -0.56
C TYR A 114 6.70 24.60 -0.74
N THR A 115 6.17 23.88 0.26
CA THR A 115 5.92 22.44 0.15
C THR A 115 4.92 22.13 -0.97
N ALA A 116 3.79 22.83 -1.03
CA ALA A 116 2.79 22.63 -2.08
C ALA A 116 3.34 22.99 -3.47
N GLY A 117 4.09 24.09 -3.57
CA GLY A 117 4.76 24.50 -4.80
C GLY A 117 5.80 23.47 -5.26
N GLY A 118 6.57 22.92 -4.32
CA GLY A 118 7.57 21.89 -4.57
C GLY A 118 6.94 20.60 -5.08
N LEU A 119 5.91 20.10 -4.40
CA LEU A 119 5.18 18.91 -4.84
C LEU A 119 4.60 19.05 -6.25
N VAL A 120 4.02 20.21 -6.59
CA VAL A 120 3.51 20.48 -7.94
C VAL A 120 4.65 20.49 -8.95
N LEU A 121 5.75 21.17 -8.65
CA LEU A 121 6.94 21.23 -9.51
C LEU A 121 7.52 19.83 -9.73
N THR A 122 7.70 19.06 -8.66
CA THR A 122 8.17 17.68 -8.66
C THR A 122 7.25 16.78 -9.48
N ALA A 123 5.93 16.89 -9.33
CA ALA A 123 4.98 16.11 -10.11
C ALA A 123 5.04 16.43 -11.61
N LEU A 124 5.14 17.71 -11.98
CA LEU A 124 5.27 18.14 -13.37
C LEU A 124 6.60 17.70 -13.98
N ALA A 125 7.70 17.86 -13.24
CA ALA A 125 9.03 17.42 -13.66
C ALA A 125 9.09 15.91 -13.85
N ALA A 126 8.54 15.13 -12.91
CA ALA A 126 8.47 13.67 -13.00
C ALA A 126 7.65 13.23 -14.22
N ARG A 127 6.50 13.87 -14.46
CA ARG A 127 5.67 13.63 -15.66
C ARG A 127 6.44 13.93 -16.94
N GLN A 128 7.20 15.02 -16.97
CA GLN A 128 8.00 15.39 -18.14
C GLN A 128 9.16 14.42 -18.39
N MET A 129 9.85 13.96 -17.33
CA MET A 129 10.90 12.95 -17.41
C MET A 129 10.36 11.60 -17.90
N PHE A 130 9.15 11.24 -17.49
CA PHE A 130 8.45 10.06 -17.98
C PHE A 130 8.10 10.19 -19.47
N ARG A 131 7.49 11.31 -19.89
CA ARG A 131 7.09 11.54 -21.29
C ARG A 131 8.27 11.62 -22.27
N SER A 132 9.41 12.15 -21.81
CA SER A 132 10.62 12.28 -22.63
C SER A 132 11.42 10.97 -22.75
N GLY A 133 11.04 9.91 -22.03
CA GLY A 133 11.78 8.64 -22.00
C GLY A 133 13.11 8.71 -21.26
N VAL A 134 13.46 9.86 -20.66
CA VAL A 134 14.68 10.04 -19.87
C VAL A 134 14.67 9.11 -18.66
N ALA A 135 13.52 8.96 -18.01
CA ALA A 135 13.35 8.04 -16.88
C ALA A 135 13.71 6.59 -17.26
N PHE A 136 13.22 6.13 -18.41
CA PHE A 136 13.52 4.79 -18.92
C PHE A 136 15.00 4.63 -19.26
N ARG A 137 15.58 5.62 -19.96
CA ARG A 137 17.01 5.60 -20.33
C ARG A 137 17.94 5.56 -19.13
N LEU A 138 17.65 6.36 -18.09
CA LEU A 138 18.42 6.37 -16.85
C LEU A 138 18.33 5.03 -16.12
N MET A 139 17.13 4.46 -16.03
CA MET A 139 16.90 3.17 -15.38
C MET A 139 17.58 2.01 -16.12
N THR A 140 17.57 2.01 -17.46
CA THR A 140 18.25 0.97 -18.26
C THR A 140 19.76 1.15 -18.34
N ALA A 141 20.27 2.39 -18.24
CA ALA A 141 21.70 2.67 -18.32
C ALA A 141 22.43 2.26 -17.04
N ASN A 142 21.94 2.72 -15.88
CA ASN A 142 22.48 2.32 -14.59
C ASN A 142 21.48 2.59 -13.46
N PRO A 143 20.83 1.55 -12.90
CA PRO A 143 19.90 1.70 -11.77
C PRO A 143 20.50 2.42 -10.55
N TRP A 144 21.82 2.30 -10.34
CA TRP A 144 22.52 3.00 -9.26
C TRP A 144 22.63 4.50 -9.48
N VAL A 145 22.59 4.97 -10.73
CA VAL A 145 22.57 6.41 -11.01
C VAL A 145 21.22 7.00 -10.60
N VAL A 146 20.11 6.30 -10.84
CA VAL A 146 18.79 6.75 -10.39
C VAL A 146 18.73 6.79 -8.87
N LEU A 147 19.20 5.74 -8.20
CA LEU A 147 19.29 5.70 -6.73
C LEU A 147 20.24 6.74 -6.16
N GLY A 148 21.43 6.91 -6.75
CA GLY A 148 22.44 7.86 -6.30
C GLY A 148 22.03 9.32 -6.51
N VAL A 149 21.52 9.65 -7.70
CA VAL A 149 21.03 11.01 -8.01
C VAL A 149 19.79 11.35 -7.18
N GLY A 150 18.89 10.39 -6.97
CA GLY A 150 17.72 10.57 -6.12
C GLY A 150 18.09 10.75 -4.65
N LEU A 151 18.80 9.77 -4.08
CA LEU A 151 19.09 9.72 -2.64
C LEU A 151 20.24 10.64 -2.24
N VAL A 152 21.41 10.51 -2.86
CA VAL A 152 22.59 11.33 -2.50
C VAL A 152 22.40 12.76 -3.00
N GLY A 153 21.87 12.94 -4.21
CA GLY A 153 21.54 14.25 -4.73
C GLY A 153 20.45 14.95 -3.90
N GLY A 154 19.41 14.23 -3.48
CA GLY A 154 18.37 14.75 -2.58
C GLY A 154 18.93 15.17 -1.22
N ILE A 155 19.72 14.32 -0.56
CA ILE A 155 20.35 14.66 0.72
C ILE A 155 21.31 15.84 0.55
N GLY A 156 22.14 15.84 -0.49
CA GLY A 156 23.13 16.91 -0.73
C GLY A 156 22.48 18.27 -0.99
N THR A 157 21.41 18.30 -1.80
CA THR A 157 20.65 19.55 -2.07
C THR A 157 19.84 20.01 -0.86
N MET A 158 19.33 19.10 -0.05
CA MET A 158 18.69 19.42 1.23
C MET A 158 19.70 20.04 2.21
N MET A 159 20.86 19.42 2.38
CA MET A 159 21.95 19.97 3.20
C MET A 159 22.39 21.35 2.67
N GLY A 160 22.52 21.50 1.35
CA GLY A 160 22.81 22.79 0.72
C GLY A 160 21.77 23.86 1.06
N THR A 161 20.49 23.51 1.15
CA THR A 161 19.41 24.44 1.54
C THR A 161 19.50 24.85 3.01
N ILE A 162 19.81 23.90 3.90
CA ILE A 162 19.94 24.13 5.35
C ILE A 162 21.17 24.98 5.67
N TYR A 163 22.31 24.73 5.02
CA TYR A 163 23.54 25.51 5.23
C TYR A 163 23.58 26.85 4.50
N THR A 164 22.67 27.09 3.55
CA THR A 164 22.58 28.38 2.87
C THR A 164 21.73 29.35 3.68
N SER A 165 22.35 30.44 4.15
CA SER A 165 21.66 31.51 4.87
C SER A 165 20.48 32.07 4.08
N PRO A 166 19.37 32.46 4.74
CA PRO A 166 18.23 33.11 4.10
C PRO A 166 18.59 34.38 3.30
N ASP A 167 19.73 35.01 3.60
CA ASP A 167 20.23 36.24 2.96
C ASP A 167 20.61 36.07 1.48
N LYS A 168 20.79 34.83 1.01
CA LYS A 168 21.08 34.51 -0.40
C LYS A 168 19.89 33.79 -1.05
N PRO A 169 18.80 34.50 -1.38
CA PRO A 169 17.55 33.88 -1.82
C PRO A 169 17.74 33.08 -3.11
N ILE A 170 18.53 33.55 -4.06
CA ILE A 170 18.74 32.88 -5.35
C ILE A 170 19.40 31.51 -5.15
N GLN A 171 20.47 31.45 -4.36
CA GLN A 171 21.19 30.20 -4.10
C GLN A 171 20.31 29.19 -3.36
N LYS A 172 19.51 29.67 -2.41
CA LYS A 172 18.59 28.83 -1.65
C LYS A 172 17.48 28.24 -2.51
N HIS A 173 16.87 29.04 -3.39
CA HIS A 173 15.87 28.56 -4.33
C HIS A 173 16.46 27.61 -5.38
N LEU A 174 17.73 27.78 -5.76
CA LEU A 174 18.42 26.85 -6.64
C LEU A 174 18.59 25.48 -5.98
N PHE A 175 18.98 25.42 -4.70
CA PHE A 175 19.05 24.16 -3.97
C PHE A 175 17.67 23.54 -3.77
N TRP A 176 16.64 24.34 -3.46
CA TRP A 176 15.26 23.87 -3.39
C TRP A 176 14.77 23.29 -4.74
N LEU A 177 15.07 23.95 -5.86
CA LEU A 177 14.71 23.46 -7.20
C LEU A 177 15.49 22.19 -7.54
N ALA A 178 16.78 22.13 -7.20
CA ALA A 178 17.61 20.95 -7.41
C ALA A 178 17.12 19.76 -6.58
N PHE A 179 16.69 20.01 -5.33
CA PHE A 179 16.05 19.01 -4.49
C PHE A 179 14.78 18.47 -5.15
N ASN A 180 13.86 19.35 -5.59
CA ASN A 180 12.66 18.97 -6.32
C ASN A 180 12.96 18.16 -7.59
N ALA A 181 14.03 18.49 -8.31
CA ALA A 181 14.46 17.74 -9.48
C ALA A 181 14.95 16.32 -9.12
N CYS A 182 15.73 16.16 -8.03
CA CYS A 182 16.16 14.86 -7.51
C CYS A 182 14.95 14.00 -7.10
N GLN A 183 13.97 14.60 -6.43
CA GLN A 183 12.72 13.92 -6.07
C GLN A 183 11.92 13.51 -7.31
N ALA A 184 11.88 14.36 -8.34
CA ALA A 184 11.20 14.07 -9.60
C ALA A 184 11.83 12.88 -10.33
N VAL A 185 13.16 12.77 -10.35
CA VAL A 185 13.88 11.59 -10.89
C VAL A 185 13.45 10.32 -10.15
N THR A 186 13.41 10.38 -8.82
CA THR A 186 13.04 9.26 -7.95
C THR A 186 11.58 8.82 -8.12
N LEU A 187 10.67 9.78 -8.33
CA LEU A 187 9.25 9.54 -8.52
C LEU A 187 8.88 9.17 -9.96
N SER A 188 9.73 9.48 -10.94
CA SER A 188 9.44 9.24 -12.36
C SER A 188 9.04 7.79 -12.69
N PRO A 189 9.60 6.72 -12.09
CA PRO A 189 9.18 5.35 -12.37
C PRO A 189 7.76 5.04 -11.88
N LEU A 190 7.22 5.79 -10.91
CA LEU A 190 5.85 5.55 -10.47
C LEU A 190 4.82 5.84 -11.56
N TYR A 191 5.16 6.68 -12.55
CA TYR A 191 4.29 6.94 -13.70
C TYR A 191 4.12 5.72 -14.63
N PHE A 192 4.89 4.64 -14.43
CA PHE A 192 4.60 3.35 -15.08
C PHE A 192 3.33 2.69 -14.51
N PHE A 193 2.91 3.04 -13.28
CA PHE A 193 1.61 2.63 -12.75
C PHE A 193 0.47 3.39 -13.42
N ALA A 194 -0.74 2.83 -13.35
CA ALA A 194 -1.91 3.46 -13.96
C ALA A 194 -2.14 4.88 -13.39
N PRO A 195 -2.34 5.92 -14.22
CA PRO A 195 -2.48 7.30 -13.77
C PRO A 195 -3.66 7.49 -12.80
N ALA A 196 -4.69 6.66 -12.90
CA ALA A 196 -5.81 6.63 -11.97
C ALA A 196 -5.39 6.24 -10.54
N ILE A 197 -4.37 5.39 -10.36
CA ILE A 197 -3.83 5.00 -9.05
C ILE A 197 -3.08 6.19 -8.44
N LEU A 198 -2.23 6.85 -9.23
CA LEU A 198 -1.46 8.01 -8.76
C LEU A 198 -2.39 9.16 -8.32
N GLY A 199 -3.44 9.44 -9.10
CA GLY A 199 -4.41 10.48 -8.74
C GLY A 199 -5.16 10.17 -7.44
N ARG A 200 -5.57 8.91 -7.22
CA ARG A 200 -6.21 8.49 -5.97
C ARG A 200 -5.25 8.54 -4.79
N ALA A 201 -4.02 8.07 -4.98
CA ALA A 201 -2.99 8.11 -3.96
C ALA A 201 -2.69 9.55 -3.53
N ALA A 202 -2.56 10.48 -4.48
CA ALA A 202 -2.33 11.89 -4.20
C ALA A 202 -3.46 12.49 -3.35
N LEU A 203 -4.72 12.19 -3.68
CA LEU A 203 -5.87 12.63 -2.87
C LEU A 203 -5.83 12.07 -1.45
N TYR A 204 -5.52 10.77 -1.29
CA TYR A 204 -5.40 10.16 0.04
C TYR A 204 -4.25 10.76 0.84
N THR A 205 -3.09 11.00 0.22
CA THR A 205 -1.95 11.67 0.86
C THR A 205 -2.32 13.08 1.31
N CYS A 206 -2.93 13.89 0.45
CA CYS A 206 -3.36 15.24 0.82
C CYS A 206 -4.33 15.23 2.00
N MET A 207 -5.27 14.28 2.02
CA MET A 207 -6.23 14.14 3.11
C MET A 207 -5.54 13.71 4.41
N SER A 208 -4.67 12.70 4.36
CA SER A 208 -3.92 12.22 5.52
C SER A 208 -2.99 13.30 6.08
N VAL A 209 -2.14 13.89 5.24
CA VAL A 209 -1.21 14.94 5.66
C VAL A 209 -1.96 16.18 6.15
N GLY A 210 -3.05 16.57 5.50
CA GLY A 210 -3.88 17.69 5.95
C GLY A 210 -4.49 17.44 7.34
N ALA A 211 -5.00 16.23 7.59
CA ALA A 211 -5.53 15.86 8.89
C ALA A 211 -4.44 15.80 9.98
N LEU A 212 -3.30 15.17 9.68
CA LEU A 212 -2.14 15.09 10.59
C LEU A 212 -1.59 16.49 10.89
N SER A 213 -1.51 17.34 9.87
CA SER A 213 -1.06 18.73 10.02
C SER A 213 -2.01 19.53 10.90
N TYR A 214 -3.32 19.36 10.73
CA TYR A 214 -4.32 19.99 11.59
C TYR A 214 -4.16 19.56 13.05
N VAL A 215 -3.98 18.25 13.31
CA VAL A 215 -3.74 17.72 14.67
C VAL A 215 -2.43 18.27 15.24
N GLY A 216 -1.33 18.22 14.50
CA GLY A 216 -0.03 18.75 14.92
C GLY A 216 -0.07 20.25 15.22
N ALA A 217 -0.81 21.01 14.42
CA ALA A 217 -1.05 22.43 14.58
C ALA A 217 -1.84 22.75 15.86
N THR A 218 -2.84 21.93 16.20
CA THR A 218 -3.75 22.19 17.33
C THR A 218 -3.29 21.57 18.66
N ALA A 219 -2.35 20.64 18.62
CA ALA A 219 -1.76 20.02 19.80
C ALA A 219 -0.97 21.01 20.67
N LYS A 220 -0.81 20.67 21.96
CA LYS A 220 -0.01 21.44 22.89
C LYS A 220 1.42 21.57 22.38
N SER A 221 2.00 22.75 22.63
CA SER A 221 3.43 23.00 22.40
C SER A 221 4.27 21.85 22.97
N ASP A 222 5.23 21.38 22.17
CA ASP A 222 6.22 20.36 22.53
C ASP A 222 5.70 18.91 22.68
N GLN A 223 4.39 18.69 22.54
CA GLN A 223 3.77 17.35 22.69
C GLN A 223 4.26 16.32 21.66
N TYR A 224 4.61 16.72 20.45
CA TYR A 224 5.17 15.84 19.41
C TYR A 224 6.66 16.04 19.22
N LEU A 225 7.26 17.08 19.79
CA LEU A 225 8.69 17.33 19.67
C LEU A 225 9.54 16.24 20.36
N TYR A 226 9.02 15.59 21.41
CA TYR A 226 9.70 14.45 22.05
C TYR A 226 9.79 13.21 21.13
N LEU A 227 8.95 13.14 20.09
CA LEU A 227 8.91 11.99 19.17
C LEU A 227 10.11 11.94 18.24
N GLY A 228 10.93 13.00 18.14
CA GLY A 228 12.07 13.04 17.22
C GLY A 228 13.04 11.85 17.38
N GLY A 229 13.36 11.46 18.62
CA GLY A 229 14.23 10.31 18.89
C GLY A 229 13.64 8.97 18.42
N PRO A 230 12.44 8.58 18.90
CA PRO A 230 11.76 7.38 18.42
C PRO A 230 11.47 7.37 16.92
N LEU A 231 11.13 8.51 16.31
CA LEU A 231 10.86 8.62 14.88
C LEU A 231 12.12 8.35 14.04
N LEU A 232 13.27 8.91 14.43
CA LEU A 232 14.54 8.60 13.78
C LEU A 232 14.92 7.12 13.92
N ALA A 233 14.72 6.52 15.10
CA ALA A 233 14.95 5.08 15.27
C ALA A 233 14.04 4.25 14.34
N GLY A 234 12.75 4.61 14.25
CA GLY A 234 11.82 4.02 13.30
C GLY A 234 12.24 4.19 11.84
N LEU A 235 12.76 5.37 11.48
CA LEU A 235 13.29 5.65 10.14
C LEU A 235 14.44 4.70 9.78
N PHE A 236 15.36 4.41 10.69
CA PHE A 236 16.44 3.46 10.45
C PHE A 236 15.93 2.03 10.24
N VAL A 237 14.94 1.60 11.03
CA VAL A 237 14.30 0.29 10.84
C VAL A 237 13.65 0.20 9.46
N VAL A 238 12.92 1.24 9.06
CA VAL A 238 12.24 1.32 7.77
C VAL A 238 13.24 1.40 6.61
N ALA A 239 14.33 2.15 6.76
CA ALA A 239 15.39 2.25 5.76
C ALA A 239 16.10 0.90 5.57
N GLY A 240 16.44 0.22 6.67
CA GLY A 240 17.01 -1.13 6.63
C GLY A 240 16.06 -2.13 5.96
N ALA A 241 14.76 -2.06 6.25
CA ALA A 241 13.75 -2.89 5.60
C ALA A 241 13.59 -2.55 4.11
N SER A 242 13.70 -1.28 3.72
CA SER A 242 13.59 -0.84 2.32
C SER A 242 14.79 -1.30 1.48
N LEU A 243 15.96 -1.49 2.09
CA LEU A 243 17.16 -2.01 1.44
C LEU A 243 17.25 -3.55 1.44
N ALA A 244 16.46 -4.23 2.26
CA ALA A 244 16.52 -5.69 2.39
C ALA A 244 16.28 -6.44 1.07
N PRO A 245 15.32 -6.04 0.18
CA PRO A 245 15.11 -6.72 -1.10
C PRO A 245 16.30 -6.64 -2.06
N MET A 246 17.23 -5.71 -1.83
CA MET A 246 18.41 -5.49 -2.66
C MET A 246 19.60 -6.36 -2.23
N ILE A 247 19.63 -6.77 -0.95
CA ILE A 247 20.72 -7.56 -0.36
C ILE A 247 20.31 -9.04 -0.27
N LEU A 248 19.01 -9.32 -0.11
CA LEU A 248 18.49 -10.67 0.10
C LEU A 248 17.96 -11.30 -1.20
N PRO A 249 18.22 -12.60 -1.45
CA PRO A 249 17.67 -13.33 -2.59
C PRO A 249 16.13 -13.34 -2.61
N MET A 250 15.54 -13.10 -3.78
CA MET A 250 14.09 -13.12 -4.00
C MET A 250 13.51 -14.49 -3.63
N GLY A 251 12.54 -14.55 -2.71
CA GLY A 251 11.79 -15.76 -2.37
C GLY A 251 11.79 -16.19 -0.89
N MET A 252 12.56 -15.51 -0.03
CA MET A 252 12.51 -15.79 1.41
C MET A 252 11.29 -15.15 2.08
N ARG A 253 10.68 -15.81 3.07
CA ARG A 253 9.61 -15.23 3.91
C ARG A 253 10.03 -13.90 4.57
N SER A 254 11.32 -13.71 4.80
CA SER A 254 11.90 -12.47 5.30
C SER A 254 11.66 -11.27 4.36
N LEU A 255 11.55 -11.48 3.04
CA LEU A 255 11.22 -10.41 2.10
C LEU A 255 9.81 -9.86 2.32
N ALA A 256 8.82 -10.74 2.49
CA ALA A 256 7.43 -10.31 2.68
C ALA A 256 7.23 -9.54 3.99
N ILE A 257 7.93 -9.96 5.05
CA ILE A 257 7.94 -9.25 6.33
C ILE A 257 8.64 -7.90 6.18
N SER A 258 9.78 -7.87 5.50
CA SER A 258 10.53 -6.63 5.28
C SER A 258 9.77 -5.63 4.39
N GLU A 259 9.07 -6.12 3.36
CA GLU A 259 8.17 -5.32 2.52
C GLU A 259 6.99 -4.77 3.34
N SER A 260 6.42 -5.56 4.25
CA SER A 260 5.33 -5.09 5.13
C SER A 260 5.82 -4.07 6.16
N ILE A 261 6.97 -4.31 6.79
CA ILE A 261 7.59 -3.38 7.76
C ILE A 261 7.96 -2.09 7.07
N SER A 262 8.61 -2.17 5.92
CA SER A 262 8.93 -0.98 5.14
C SER A 262 7.62 -0.27 4.83
N LEU A 263 6.66 -0.87 4.12
CA LEU A 263 5.39 -0.25 3.71
C LEU A 263 4.59 0.38 4.85
N TYR A 264 4.08 -0.44 5.78
CA TYR A 264 3.14 0.00 6.81
C TYR A 264 3.86 0.66 7.99
N GLY A 265 5.02 0.12 8.39
CA GLY A 265 5.84 0.74 9.43
C GLY A 265 6.36 2.11 8.98
N GLY A 266 6.83 2.21 7.74
CA GLY A 266 7.21 3.49 7.15
C GLY A 266 6.04 4.47 7.07
N LEU A 267 4.85 4.02 6.65
CA LEU A 267 3.66 4.89 6.60
C LEU A 267 3.36 5.48 7.99
N ALA A 268 3.46 4.68 9.05
CA ALA A 268 3.28 5.15 10.42
C ALA A 268 4.38 6.13 10.86
N VAL A 269 5.65 5.84 10.56
CA VAL A 269 6.79 6.70 10.89
C VAL A 269 6.68 8.06 10.19
N PHE A 270 6.46 8.09 8.86
CA PHE A 270 6.32 9.35 8.13
C PHE A 270 5.06 10.12 8.52
N SER A 271 3.97 9.43 8.87
CA SER A 271 2.80 10.10 9.45
C SER A 271 3.15 10.78 10.78
N GLY A 272 3.97 10.14 11.62
CA GLY A 272 4.49 10.74 12.85
C GLY A 272 5.47 11.89 12.60
N PHE A 273 6.31 11.81 11.56
CA PHE A 273 7.16 12.93 11.16
C PHE A 273 6.35 14.16 10.73
N VAL A 274 5.22 14.01 10.03
CA VAL A 274 4.32 15.15 9.74
C VAL A 274 3.88 15.87 11.02
N LEU A 275 3.55 15.14 12.10
CA LEU A 275 3.18 15.77 13.38
C LEU A 275 4.37 16.47 14.03
N TYR A 276 5.54 15.82 14.00
CA TYR A 276 6.79 16.38 14.54
C TYR A 276 7.20 17.65 13.79
N ASP A 277 7.17 17.63 12.46
CA ASP A 277 7.58 18.73 11.59
C ASP A 277 6.67 19.95 11.75
N VAL A 278 5.35 19.76 11.84
CA VAL A 278 4.43 20.87 12.09
C VAL A 278 4.73 21.54 13.44
N GLN A 279 5.02 20.76 14.49
CA GLN A 279 5.40 21.34 15.77
C GLN A 279 6.78 22.00 15.76
N LYS A 280 7.75 21.39 15.07
CA LYS A 280 9.09 21.93 14.87
C LYS A 280 9.03 23.28 14.15
N ILE A 281 8.20 23.42 13.12
CA ILE A 281 7.97 24.69 12.42
C ILE A 281 7.44 25.75 13.39
N LEU A 282 6.45 25.41 14.23
CA LEU A 282 5.89 26.34 15.21
C LEU A 282 6.91 26.75 16.28
N GLN A 283 7.72 25.80 16.75
CA GLN A 283 8.78 26.09 17.69
C GLN A 283 9.86 27.00 17.08
N HIS A 284 10.28 26.72 15.84
CA HIS A 284 11.21 27.57 15.11
C HIS A 284 10.64 28.96 14.85
N ALA A 285 9.33 29.08 14.58
CA ALA A 285 8.68 30.38 14.44
C ALA A 285 8.75 31.20 15.73
N ARG A 286 8.51 30.58 16.89
CA ARG A 286 8.63 31.25 18.20
C ARG A 286 10.05 31.72 18.47
N ILE A 287 11.03 30.87 18.20
CA ILE A 287 12.45 31.21 18.39
C ILE A 287 12.86 32.34 17.45
N ALA A 288 12.39 32.31 16.20
CA ALA A 288 12.64 33.34 15.21
C ALA A 288 12.03 34.70 15.63
N GLU A 289 10.79 34.69 16.12
CA GLU A 289 10.10 35.87 16.66
C GLU A 289 10.82 36.45 17.88
N GLN A 290 11.24 35.61 18.83
CA GLN A 290 12.01 36.02 20.01
C GLN A 290 13.37 36.64 19.66
N ARG A 291 14.01 36.16 18.59
CA ARG A 291 15.33 36.64 18.14
C ARG A 291 15.24 37.79 17.13
N GLY A 292 14.04 38.17 16.68
CA GLY A 292 13.85 39.16 15.63
C GLY A 292 14.43 38.75 14.27
N VAL A 293 14.61 37.44 14.03
CA VAL A 293 15.16 36.90 12.78
C VAL A 293 14.02 36.29 11.96
N ARG A 294 14.08 36.38 10.62
CA ARG A 294 13.09 35.74 9.75
C ARG A 294 13.26 34.22 9.79
N GLY A 295 12.17 33.49 10.05
CA GLY A 295 12.16 32.03 10.01
C GLY A 295 12.45 31.48 8.61
N ASP A 296 13.07 30.30 8.56
CA ASP A 296 13.53 29.69 7.32
C ASP A 296 12.47 28.72 6.74
N ALA A 297 11.46 29.30 6.08
CA ALA A 297 10.34 28.54 5.51
C ALA A 297 10.79 27.49 4.48
N ILE A 298 11.83 27.79 3.69
CA ILE A 298 12.28 26.89 2.62
C ILE A 298 12.91 25.65 3.24
N ALA A 299 13.83 25.80 4.20
CA ALA A 299 14.47 24.65 4.82
C ALA A 299 13.48 23.72 5.53
N GLU A 300 12.50 24.28 6.24
CA GLU A 300 11.42 23.48 6.86
C GLU A 300 10.48 22.84 5.84
N SER A 301 10.28 23.47 4.68
CA SER A 301 9.41 22.92 3.64
C SER A 301 9.94 21.62 3.04
N LEU A 302 11.27 21.42 3.03
CA LEU A 302 11.90 20.21 2.47
C LEU A 302 11.60 18.98 3.33
N SER A 303 11.64 19.08 4.66
CA SER A 303 11.36 17.93 5.53
C SER A 303 9.89 17.51 5.42
N LEU A 304 8.98 18.49 5.44
CA LEU A 304 7.55 18.26 5.24
C LEU A 304 7.27 17.67 3.85
N GLU A 305 7.96 18.17 2.81
CA GLU A 305 7.85 17.63 1.45
C GLU A 305 8.31 16.17 1.37
N LEU A 306 9.42 15.82 2.03
CA LEU A 306 9.92 14.44 2.08
C LEU A 306 8.92 13.51 2.75
N ASP A 307 8.31 13.90 3.86
CA ASP A 307 7.30 13.08 4.53
C ASP A 307 6.09 12.85 3.64
N MET A 308 5.61 13.90 2.97
CA MET A 308 4.50 13.81 2.02
C MET A 308 4.82 12.86 0.86
N ILE A 309 6.02 12.97 0.28
CA ILE A 309 6.48 12.09 -0.80
C ILE A 309 6.56 10.65 -0.31
N ASN A 310 7.12 10.41 0.87
CA ASN A 310 7.25 9.07 1.42
C ASN A 310 5.90 8.43 1.73
N ILE A 311 4.95 9.18 2.29
CA ILE A 311 3.56 8.72 2.49
C ILE A 311 2.91 8.41 1.13
N PHE A 312 3.09 9.29 0.14
CA PHE A 312 2.54 9.11 -1.21
C PHE A 312 3.03 7.83 -1.88
N ILE A 313 4.34 7.59 -1.92
CA ILE A 313 4.94 6.38 -2.53
C ILE A 313 4.31 5.12 -1.93
N ARG A 314 4.12 5.10 -0.61
CA ARG A 314 3.57 3.96 0.13
C ARG A 314 2.10 3.73 -0.19
N ILE A 315 1.30 4.80 -0.25
CA ILE A 315 -0.10 4.71 -0.65
C ILE A 315 -0.20 4.23 -2.10
N VAL A 316 0.66 4.72 -3.01
CA VAL A 316 0.74 4.22 -4.40
C VAL A 316 1.03 2.72 -4.42
N GLN A 317 2.02 2.26 -3.65
CA GLN A 317 2.38 0.84 -3.57
C GLN A 317 1.22 -0.02 -3.04
N ILE A 318 0.59 0.39 -1.94
CA ILE A 318 -0.59 -0.30 -1.37
C ILE A 318 -1.72 -0.40 -2.40
N LEU A 319 -2.04 0.69 -3.09
CA LEU A 319 -3.10 0.68 -4.10
C LEU A 319 -2.73 -0.14 -5.33
N ALA A 320 -1.46 -0.15 -5.74
CA ALA A 320 -0.97 -0.98 -6.83
C ALA A 320 -1.09 -2.47 -6.50
N MET A 321 -0.75 -2.88 -5.27
CA MET A 321 -0.91 -4.26 -4.78
C MET A 321 -2.39 -4.69 -4.76
N GLN A 322 -3.28 -3.82 -4.28
CA GLN A 322 -4.73 -4.07 -4.26
C GLN A 322 -5.34 -4.17 -5.67
N GLY A 323 -4.91 -3.31 -6.60
CA GLY A 323 -5.39 -3.33 -7.99
C GLY A 323 -4.91 -4.54 -8.80
N GLY A 324 -3.75 -5.11 -8.48
CA GLY A 324 -3.22 -6.33 -9.11
C GLY A 324 -3.87 -7.62 -8.60
N GLY A 325 -4.36 -7.64 -7.35
CA GLY A 325 -5.01 -8.80 -6.73
C GLY A 325 -6.38 -9.15 -7.32
N ASN A 326 -7.11 -8.18 -7.86
CA ASN A 326 -8.43 -8.37 -8.48
C ASN A 326 -8.39 -8.85 -9.94
N ARG A 327 -7.21 -9.23 -10.46
CA ARG A 327 -7.02 -9.76 -11.83
C ARG A 327 -6.61 -11.25 -11.86
N LYS A 328 -6.80 -11.99 -10.77
CA LYS A 328 -6.62 -13.45 -10.73
C LYS A 328 -7.96 -14.15 -10.67
#